data_AF-A0A8C1A6L7-F1
#
_entry.id   AF-A0A8C1A6L7-F1
#
_cell.length_a   1.000
_cell.length_b   1.000
_cell.length_c   1.000
_cell.angle_alpha   90.00
_cell.angle_beta   90.00
_cell.angle_gamma   90.00
#
_symmetry.space_group_name_H-M   'P 1'
#
loop_
_entity.id
_entity.type
_entity.pdbx_description
1 polymer ?
#
loop_
_entity_poly.entity_id
_entity_poly.type
_entity_poly.pdbx_seq_one_letter_code
_entity_poly.pdbx_strand_id
1 'polypeptide(L)'
;ISCNFKNTSKTFLVIHGWTVSGLFESWVEKLVNYYVVAAKNTKMVGQEIGLFIDWLEESANVPLEKLHLLGYSLGAHVAGFAGSLDPAGPNFEGVHAHRRLSPDYAHFVEVLHTFTQGSLGLSIGIEQPVGHVDIYPNGGSFQPGCNLRGALEKIASYGILALNNAIRCEHERSVHLFIDSLLNEGEASRAYSCGSNDMFNCGMCLQCHKNRCNTVGYDASKVRKARSIKMFTKTRGSMRFRVFHYQLKINFLGKLNQLAMEPTLTVSLYGTNGEAEALKLNIQEKITANKTYSFLVVTEKDIGDLLMLKFKLKESTSSLLSLLSSWW
;
A
#
# COMPACT_ATOMS: atom_id res chain seq x y z
N ILE A 1 -4.33 -33.89 -22.17
CA ILE A 1 -3.19 -33.28 -21.43
C ILE A 1 -3.19 -33.90 -20.04
N SER A 2 -2.06 -34.42 -19.55
CA SER A 2 -1.97 -34.87 -18.15
C SER A 2 -1.34 -33.77 -17.32
N CYS A 3 -2.07 -33.26 -16.35
CA CYS A 3 -1.57 -32.28 -15.40
C CYS A 3 -0.96 -33.05 -14.22
N ASN A 4 0.35 -32.87 -13.96
CA ASN A 4 1.07 -33.50 -12.85
C ASN A 4 0.72 -32.85 -11.49
N PHE A 5 -0.58 -32.78 -11.19
CA PHE A 5 -1.14 -32.14 -10.00
C PHE A 5 -0.85 -32.98 -8.75
N LYS A 6 -0.47 -32.30 -7.66
CA LYS A 6 -0.13 -32.92 -6.37
C LYS A 6 -1.05 -32.40 -5.28
N ASN A 7 -2.11 -33.14 -4.95
CA ASN A 7 -3.04 -32.82 -3.87
C ASN A 7 -2.39 -32.73 -2.47
N THR A 8 -1.19 -33.30 -2.31
CA THR A 8 -0.39 -33.15 -1.08
C THR A 8 0.17 -31.74 -0.88
N SER A 9 0.38 -30.98 -1.95
CA SER A 9 1.05 -29.66 -1.93
C SER A 9 0.06 -28.51 -1.73
N LYS A 10 0.56 -27.34 -1.32
CA LYS A 10 -0.20 -26.08 -1.41
C LYS A 10 -0.55 -25.77 -2.86
N THR A 11 -1.77 -25.30 -3.11
CA THR A 11 -2.26 -24.93 -4.44
C THR A 11 -2.64 -23.46 -4.45
N PHE A 12 -2.09 -22.69 -5.39
CA PHE A 12 -2.35 -21.27 -5.54
C PHE A 12 -3.20 -21.02 -6.78
N LEU A 13 -4.36 -20.38 -6.60
CA LEU A 13 -5.23 -19.95 -7.69
C LEU A 13 -5.01 -18.44 -7.89
N VAL A 14 -4.32 -18.08 -8.96
CA VAL A 14 -4.08 -16.68 -9.33
C VAL A 14 -5.20 -16.21 -10.26
N ILE A 15 -5.93 -15.17 -9.84
CA ILE A 15 -7.13 -14.68 -10.54
C ILE A 15 -6.87 -13.23 -10.95
N HIS A 16 -6.74 -12.99 -12.26
CA HIS A 16 -6.35 -11.68 -12.77
C HIS A 16 -7.50 -10.65 -12.75
N GLY A 17 -7.13 -9.38 -12.90
CA GLY A 17 -8.06 -8.26 -12.97
C GLY A 17 -8.64 -7.98 -14.36
N TRP A 18 -9.22 -6.79 -14.50
CA TRP A 18 -9.58 -6.25 -15.81
C TRP A 18 -8.33 -6.02 -16.66
N THR A 19 -8.38 -6.37 -17.94
CA THR A 19 -7.33 -6.07 -18.93
C THR A 19 -7.96 -5.54 -20.22
N VAL A 20 -7.21 -4.68 -20.91
CA VAL A 20 -7.57 -4.12 -22.22
C VAL A 20 -6.74 -4.72 -23.37
N SER A 21 -5.91 -5.72 -23.09
CA SER A 21 -5.11 -6.46 -24.08
C SER A 21 -6.00 -7.14 -25.12
N GLY A 22 -6.19 -6.48 -26.26
CA GLY A 22 -7.04 -6.96 -27.37
C GLY A 22 -8.03 -5.93 -27.94
N LEU A 23 -8.11 -4.72 -27.36
CA LEU A 23 -9.08 -3.70 -27.77
C LEU A 23 -8.35 -2.45 -28.30
N PHE A 24 -8.49 -2.19 -29.61
CA PHE A 24 -7.87 -1.04 -30.30
C PHE A 24 -8.43 0.31 -29.83
N GLU A 25 -7.64 1.36 -30.02
CA GLU A 25 -7.87 2.72 -29.50
C GLU A 25 -9.20 3.36 -29.93
N SER A 26 -9.67 4.37 -29.15
CA SER A 26 -10.75 5.36 -29.41
C SER A 26 -12.10 5.28 -28.63
N TRP A 27 -12.21 4.62 -27.47
CA TRP A 27 -13.54 4.48 -26.83
C TRP A 27 -13.59 4.43 -25.29
N VAL A 28 -13.37 5.58 -24.64
CA VAL A 28 -13.48 5.75 -23.17
C VAL A 28 -14.87 5.34 -22.64
N GLU A 29 -15.96 5.78 -23.29
CA GLU A 29 -17.33 5.41 -22.85
C GLU A 29 -17.62 3.91 -23.00
N LYS A 30 -17.13 3.25 -24.06
CA LYS A 30 -17.29 1.80 -24.19
C LYS A 30 -16.43 1.08 -23.15
N LEU A 31 -15.22 1.56 -22.84
CA LEU A 31 -14.38 1.00 -21.78
C LEU A 31 -15.08 1.07 -20.40
N VAL A 32 -15.77 2.16 -20.08
CA VAL A 32 -16.61 2.27 -18.87
C VAL A 32 -17.73 1.22 -18.90
N ASN A 33 -18.47 1.09 -20.01
CA ASN A 33 -19.51 0.08 -20.15
C ASN A 33 -18.96 -1.37 -20.04
N TYR A 34 -17.83 -1.67 -20.67
CA TYR A 34 -17.16 -2.97 -20.57
C TYR A 34 -16.67 -3.24 -19.14
N TYR A 35 -16.18 -2.24 -18.41
CA TYR A 35 -15.84 -2.37 -16.99
C TYR A 35 -17.07 -2.69 -16.14
N VAL A 36 -18.20 -2.01 -16.36
CA VAL A 36 -19.46 -2.29 -15.63
C VAL A 36 -19.95 -3.72 -15.89
N VAL A 37 -19.83 -4.21 -17.13
CA VAL A 37 -20.15 -5.61 -17.47
C VAL A 37 -19.18 -6.59 -16.83
N ALA A 38 -17.86 -6.34 -16.91
CA ALA A 38 -16.84 -7.17 -16.26
C ALA A 38 -17.03 -7.24 -14.73
N ALA A 39 -17.34 -6.11 -14.09
CA ALA A 39 -17.66 -6.03 -12.67
C ALA A 39 -18.89 -6.88 -12.31
N LYS A 40 -19.96 -6.86 -13.11
CA LYS A 40 -21.13 -7.74 -12.92
C LYS A 40 -20.78 -9.22 -13.11
N ASN A 41 -19.95 -9.54 -14.09
CA ASN A 41 -19.52 -10.92 -14.37
C ASN A 41 -18.65 -11.50 -13.26
N THR A 42 -18.05 -10.69 -12.38
CA THR A 42 -17.22 -11.20 -11.27
C THR A 42 -17.96 -12.21 -10.38
N LYS A 43 -19.27 -12.03 -10.19
CA LYS A 43 -20.11 -12.98 -9.45
C LYS A 43 -20.24 -14.33 -10.15
N MET A 44 -20.45 -14.32 -11.47
CA MET A 44 -20.57 -15.55 -12.28
C MET A 44 -19.26 -16.33 -12.24
N VAL A 45 -18.13 -15.68 -12.52
CA VAL A 45 -16.81 -16.31 -12.49
C VAL A 45 -16.46 -16.80 -11.07
N GLY A 46 -16.84 -16.05 -10.03
CA GLY A 46 -16.69 -16.49 -8.65
C GLY A 46 -17.46 -17.78 -8.33
N GLN A 47 -18.68 -17.93 -8.88
CA GLN A 47 -19.47 -19.16 -8.76
C GLN A 47 -18.83 -20.34 -9.50
N GLU A 48 -18.27 -20.12 -10.70
CA GLU A 48 -17.54 -21.16 -11.44
C GLU A 48 -16.26 -21.61 -10.71
N ILE A 49 -15.53 -20.68 -10.10
CA ILE A 49 -14.37 -20.99 -9.25
C ILE A 49 -14.78 -21.73 -7.98
N GLY A 50 -15.92 -21.40 -7.37
CA GLY A 50 -16.51 -22.16 -6.27
C GLY A 50 -16.73 -23.62 -6.64
N LEU A 51 -17.46 -23.87 -7.73
CA LEU A 51 -17.70 -25.23 -8.24
C LEU A 51 -16.41 -25.99 -8.58
N PHE A 52 -15.36 -25.29 -9.04
CA PHE A 52 -14.05 -25.89 -9.28
C PHE A 52 -13.31 -26.23 -7.97
N ILE A 53 -13.47 -25.43 -6.91
CA ILE A 53 -12.93 -25.70 -5.58
C ILE A 53 -13.65 -26.89 -4.94
N ASP A 54 -14.99 -26.95 -5.02
CA ASP A 54 -15.79 -28.08 -4.57
C ASP A 54 -15.32 -29.37 -5.27
N TRP A 55 -15.10 -29.32 -6.59
CA TRP A 55 -14.54 -30.44 -7.35
C TRP A 55 -13.10 -30.82 -6.93
N LEU A 56 -12.24 -29.85 -6.58
CA LEU A 56 -10.89 -30.14 -6.07
C LEU A 56 -10.93 -30.82 -4.70
N GLU A 57 -11.86 -30.45 -3.83
CA GLU A 57 -12.06 -31.11 -2.54
C GLU A 57 -12.62 -32.53 -2.75
N GLU A 58 -13.76 -32.67 -3.43
CA GLU A 58 -14.47 -33.94 -3.60
C GLU A 58 -13.75 -34.95 -4.49
N SER A 59 -13.24 -34.52 -5.64
CA SER A 59 -12.70 -35.44 -6.67
C SER A 59 -11.17 -35.56 -6.64
N ALA A 60 -10.45 -34.50 -6.25
CA ALA A 60 -8.98 -34.53 -6.15
C ALA A 60 -8.47 -34.71 -4.70
N ASN A 61 -9.36 -34.75 -3.70
CA ASN A 61 -9.06 -34.89 -2.28
C ASN A 61 -8.05 -33.84 -1.79
N VAL A 62 -8.26 -32.57 -2.20
CA VAL A 62 -7.42 -31.43 -1.82
C VAL A 62 -8.01 -30.74 -0.58
N PRO A 63 -7.32 -30.73 0.57
CA PRO A 63 -7.80 -30.01 1.74
C PRO A 63 -7.91 -28.50 1.46
N LEU A 64 -9.06 -27.90 1.74
CA LEU A 64 -9.30 -26.45 1.53
C LEU A 64 -8.26 -25.55 2.24
N GLU A 65 -7.72 -26.00 3.38
CA GLU A 65 -6.63 -25.33 4.10
C GLU A 65 -5.31 -25.18 3.31
N LYS A 66 -5.13 -25.97 2.23
CA LYS A 66 -3.99 -25.89 1.30
C LYS A 66 -4.27 -25.03 0.07
N LEU A 67 -5.51 -24.56 -0.12
CA LEU A 67 -5.88 -23.65 -1.19
C LEU A 67 -5.59 -22.20 -0.78
N HIS A 68 -4.94 -21.46 -1.66
CA HIS A 68 -4.63 -20.04 -1.48
C HIS A 68 -5.10 -19.27 -2.73
N LEU A 69 -6.06 -18.38 -2.59
CA LEU A 69 -6.59 -17.58 -3.71
C LEU A 69 -5.96 -16.18 -3.72
N LEU A 70 -5.34 -15.83 -4.85
CA LEU A 70 -4.62 -14.60 -5.08
C LEU A 70 -5.31 -13.83 -6.22
N GLY A 71 -6.38 -13.12 -5.89
CA GLY A 71 -7.17 -12.37 -6.89
C GLY A 71 -6.81 -10.90 -6.93
N TYR A 72 -6.41 -10.36 -8.08
CA TYR A 72 -6.00 -8.94 -8.23
C TYR A 72 -7.11 -8.09 -8.87
N SER A 73 -7.36 -6.87 -8.35
CA SER A 73 -8.32 -5.91 -8.96
C SER A 73 -9.75 -6.47 -8.99
N LEU A 74 -10.44 -6.52 -10.14
CA LEU A 74 -11.71 -7.27 -10.30
C LEU A 74 -11.56 -8.73 -9.89
N GLY A 75 -10.38 -9.31 -10.13
CA GLY A 75 -10.02 -10.66 -9.73
C GLY A 75 -10.07 -10.86 -8.22
N ALA A 76 -9.95 -9.81 -7.40
CA ALA A 76 -10.12 -9.88 -5.95
C ALA A 76 -11.59 -9.98 -5.50
N HIS A 77 -12.54 -9.59 -6.36
CA HIS A 77 -13.97 -9.79 -6.13
C HIS A 77 -14.46 -11.11 -6.69
N VAL A 78 -13.94 -11.53 -7.86
CA VAL A 78 -14.07 -12.91 -8.37
C VAL A 78 -13.57 -13.89 -7.33
N ALA A 79 -12.29 -13.73 -6.96
CA ALA A 79 -11.68 -14.45 -5.87
C ALA A 79 -12.50 -14.20 -4.62
N GLY A 80 -13.01 -13.00 -4.35
CA GLY A 80 -13.74 -12.65 -3.13
C GLY A 80 -15.03 -13.41 -2.86
N PHE A 81 -15.53 -14.20 -3.81
CA PHE A 81 -16.43 -15.31 -3.52
C PHE A 81 -15.67 -16.54 -2.91
N ALA A 82 -14.43 -16.33 -2.39
CA ALA A 82 -13.43 -17.21 -1.72
C ALA A 82 -11.99 -16.63 -1.28
N GLY A 83 -11.52 -15.38 -1.59
CA GLY A 83 -10.13 -14.86 -1.35
C GLY A 83 -9.72 -13.54 -2.09
N SER A 84 -8.50 -12.94 -1.97
CA SER A 84 -8.22 -11.56 -2.53
C SER A 84 -6.79 -10.91 -2.45
N LEU A 85 -6.52 -9.88 -3.29
CA LEU A 85 -5.45 -8.84 -3.29
C LEU A 85 -5.90 -7.53 -4.04
N ASP A 86 -5.67 -6.32 -3.49
CA ASP A 86 -6.08 -4.99 -4.03
C ASP A 86 -7.40 -4.94 -4.84
N PRO A 87 -8.56 -5.07 -4.18
CA PRO A 87 -9.86 -5.14 -4.83
C PRO A 87 -10.26 -3.83 -5.49
N ALA A 88 -11.02 -3.94 -6.58
CA ALA A 88 -11.49 -2.77 -7.32
C ALA A 88 -12.52 -1.94 -6.53
N GLY A 89 -12.30 -0.64 -6.39
CA GLY A 89 -13.24 0.29 -5.76
C GLY A 89 -14.49 0.58 -6.60
N PRO A 90 -14.35 0.98 -7.89
CA PRO A 90 -15.49 1.33 -8.73
C PRO A 90 -16.48 0.17 -8.87
N ASN A 91 -17.75 0.44 -8.56
CA ASN A 91 -18.89 -0.50 -8.47
C ASN A 91 -18.93 -1.42 -7.22
N PHE A 92 -17.97 -1.35 -6.30
CA PHE A 92 -17.94 -2.16 -5.07
C PHE A 92 -17.81 -1.35 -3.77
N GLU A 93 -17.30 -0.12 -3.84
CA GLU A 93 -17.21 0.82 -2.73
C GLU A 93 -18.61 1.16 -2.16
N GLY A 94 -18.76 1.15 -0.83
CA GLY A 94 -20.05 1.28 -0.14
C GLY A 94 -21.09 0.18 -0.41
N VAL A 95 -20.80 -0.82 -1.26
CA VAL A 95 -21.74 -1.91 -1.56
C VAL A 95 -21.79 -2.93 -0.43
N HIS A 96 -22.98 -3.50 -0.17
CA HIS A 96 -23.19 -4.55 0.82
C HIS A 96 -22.31 -5.79 0.54
N ALA A 97 -21.78 -6.39 1.60
CA ALA A 97 -20.88 -7.55 1.59
C ALA A 97 -21.27 -8.73 0.67
N HIS A 98 -22.55 -8.93 0.37
CA HIS A 98 -23.02 -10.04 -0.48
C HIS A 98 -22.75 -9.84 -2.00
N ARG A 99 -22.16 -8.71 -2.41
CA ARG A 99 -21.82 -8.39 -3.81
C ARG A 99 -20.36 -7.96 -4.01
N ARG A 100 -19.51 -8.18 -3.01
CA ARG A 100 -18.09 -7.82 -2.99
C ARG A 100 -17.32 -8.81 -2.13
N LEU A 101 -16.01 -8.62 -2.04
CA LEU A 101 -15.19 -9.28 -1.03
C LEU A 101 -15.65 -8.89 0.38
N SER A 102 -15.61 -9.85 1.30
CA SER A 102 -15.91 -9.71 2.73
C SER A 102 -15.01 -10.67 3.53
N PRO A 103 -14.76 -10.46 4.83
CA PRO A 103 -14.00 -11.40 5.65
C PRO A 103 -14.65 -12.78 5.75
N ASP A 104 -15.96 -12.87 5.52
CA ASP A 104 -16.76 -14.09 5.70
C ASP A 104 -16.51 -15.18 4.64
N TYR A 105 -15.92 -14.83 3.48
CA TYR A 105 -15.75 -15.76 2.36
C TYR A 105 -14.51 -16.67 2.45
N ALA A 106 -13.64 -16.48 3.45
CA ALA A 106 -12.50 -17.37 3.67
C ALA A 106 -12.11 -17.43 5.15
N HIS A 107 -11.39 -18.49 5.56
CA HIS A 107 -10.89 -18.60 6.93
C HIS A 107 -10.01 -17.42 7.34
N PHE A 108 -9.26 -16.83 6.40
CA PHE A 108 -8.50 -15.61 6.59
C PHE A 108 -8.45 -14.81 5.27
N VAL A 109 -8.50 -13.49 5.37
CA VAL A 109 -8.49 -12.56 4.23
C VAL A 109 -7.53 -11.43 4.57
N GLU A 110 -6.41 -11.35 3.87
CA GLU A 110 -5.54 -10.17 3.84
C GLU A 110 -5.86 -9.35 2.59
N VAL A 111 -5.80 -8.02 2.72
CA VAL A 111 -6.04 -7.09 1.63
C VAL A 111 -4.93 -6.05 1.60
N LEU A 112 -4.24 -5.94 0.47
CA LEU A 112 -3.28 -4.87 0.20
C LEU A 112 -4.01 -3.78 -0.58
N HIS A 113 -4.10 -2.58 -0.02
CA HIS A 113 -4.75 -1.42 -0.62
C HIS A 113 -3.67 -0.47 -1.17
N THR A 114 -3.41 -0.48 -2.48
CA THR A 114 -2.30 0.33 -3.05
C THR A 114 -2.70 1.54 -3.87
N PHE A 115 -3.95 1.66 -4.33
CA PHE A 115 -4.41 2.82 -5.10
C PHE A 115 -5.85 3.27 -4.79
N THR A 116 -6.11 3.61 -3.52
CA THR A 116 -7.46 3.90 -2.98
C THR A 116 -7.89 5.37 -3.03
N GLN A 117 -6.97 6.30 -3.26
CA GLN A 117 -7.27 7.74 -3.22
C GLN A 117 -6.34 8.51 -4.16
N GLY A 118 -6.74 8.61 -5.44
CA GLY A 118 -6.04 9.40 -6.44
C GLY A 118 -6.45 10.87 -6.47
N SER A 119 -5.52 11.73 -6.86
CA SER A 119 -5.78 13.13 -7.18
C SER A 119 -6.81 13.23 -8.31
N LEU A 120 -7.67 14.25 -8.27
CA LEU A 120 -8.79 14.45 -9.22
C LEU A 120 -9.94 13.42 -9.11
N GLY A 121 -10.02 12.65 -8.02
CA GLY A 121 -11.11 11.69 -7.78
C GLY A 121 -10.98 10.36 -8.54
N LEU A 122 -9.82 10.13 -9.17
CA LEU A 122 -9.50 8.89 -9.86
C LEU A 122 -8.98 7.84 -8.88
N SER A 123 -9.89 7.12 -8.20
CA SER A 123 -9.58 5.93 -7.41
C SER A 123 -9.97 4.66 -8.16
N ILE A 124 -9.14 3.62 -8.10
CA ILE A 124 -9.40 2.31 -8.73
C ILE A 124 -9.34 1.18 -7.70
N GLY A 125 -8.53 1.28 -6.65
CA GLY A 125 -8.59 0.39 -5.49
C GLY A 125 -9.74 0.76 -4.53
N ILE A 126 -10.24 -0.22 -3.79
CA ILE A 126 -11.29 -0.02 -2.77
C ILE A 126 -10.70 0.64 -1.52
N GLU A 127 -11.36 1.65 -0.94
CA GLU A 127 -10.86 2.33 0.27
C GLU A 127 -11.39 1.67 1.55
N GLN A 128 -12.66 1.25 1.56
CA GLN A 128 -13.23 0.58 2.73
C GLN A 128 -12.49 -0.74 3.03
N PRO A 129 -12.27 -1.07 4.32
CA PRO A 129 -11.70 -2.36 4.70
C PRO A 129 -12.69 -3.48 4.34
N VAL A 130 -12.17 -4.55 3.77
CA VAL A 130 -12.93 -5.70 3.27
C VAL A 130 -12.33 -7.05 3.67
N GLY A 131 -11.18 -7.05 4.37
CA GLY A 131 -10.51 -8.23 4.91
C GLY A 131 -10.58 -8.37 6.43
N HIS A 132 -9.93 -9.41 6.94
CA HIS A 132 -9.60 -9.54 8.36
C HIS A 132 -8.47 -8.58 8.73
N VAL A 133 -7.49 -8.42 7.83
CA VAL A 133 -6.37 -7.48 7.91
C VAL A 133 -6.30 -6.68 6.61
N ASP A 134 -6.35 -5.37 6.71
CA ASP A 134 -6.39 -4.43 5.59
C ASP A 134 -5.16 -3.52 5.70
N ILE A 135 -4.18 -3.76 4.84
CA ILE A 135 -2.89 -3.07 4.84
C ILE A 135 -2.93 -1.96 3.79
N TYR A 136 -2.55 -0.75 4.18
CA TYR A 136 -2.49 0.43 3.33
C TYR A 136 -1.02 0.90 3.19
N PRO A 137 -0.21 0.28 2.30
CA PRO A 137 1.17 0.71 2.07
C PRO A 137 1.22 2.18 1.66
N ASN A 138 2.10 2.94 2.31
CA ASN A 138 2.29 4.38 2.14
C ASN A 138 1.08 5.26 2.51
N GLY A 139 0.00 4.66 3.00
CA GLY A 139 -1.30 5.30 3.23
C GLY A 139 -2.39 4.84 2.26
N GLY A 140 -2.04 4.00 1.28
CA GLY A 140 -2.96 3.42 0.28
C GLY A 140 -3.28 4.32 -0.91
N SER A 141 -2.94 5.61 -0.86
CA SER A 141 -3.20 6.58 -1.93
C SER A 141 -2.20 6.50 -3.09
N PHE A 142 -0.90 6.60 -2.78
CA PHE A 142 0.19 6.61 -3.76
C PHE A 142 1.40 5.83 -3.27
N GLN A 143 2.10 5.21 -4.21
CA GLN A 143 3.21 4.31 -3.98
C GLN A 143 4.50 4.95 -4.49
N PRO A 144 5.58 5.01 -3.68
CA PRO A 144 6.88 5.51 -4.13
C PRO A 144 7.33 4.83 -5.42
N GLY A 145 8.03 5.57 -6.28
CA GLY A 145 8.45 5.11 -7.61
C GLY A 145 7.38 5.19 -8.70
N CYS A 146 6.09 5.22 -8.34
CA CYS A 146 5.02 5.53 -9.30
C CYS A 146 4.87 7.04 -9.42
N ASN A 147 4.95 7.56 -10.65
CA ASN A 147 5.02 9.00 -10.90
C ASN A 147 3.72 9.55 -11.49
N LEU A 148 2.57 9.31 -10.83
CA LEU A 148 1.27 9.77 -11.34
C LEU A 148 1.24 11.31 -11.51
N ARG A 149 1.80 12.05 -10.55
CA ARG A 149 1.90 13.51 -10.62
C ARG A 149 2.75 14.01 -11.79
N GLY A 150 3.93 13.45 -11.98
CA GLY A 150 4.79 13.79 -13.13
C GLY A 150 4.28 13.23 -14.46
N ALA A 151 3.43 12.20 -14.46
CA ALA A 151 2.71 11.73 -15.64
C ALA A 151 1.60 12.71 -16.06
N LEU A 152 0.83 13.24 -15.10
CA LEU A 152 -0.13 14.33 -15.30
C LEU A 152 0.53 15.58 -15.90
N GLU A 153 1.65 16.02 -15.34
CA GLU A 153 2.45 17.14 -15.86
C GLU A 153 2.99 16.88 -17.28
N LYS A 154 3.14 15.60 -17.67
CA LYS A 154 3.67 15.15 -18.98
C LYS A 154 2.60 14.76 -20.00
N ILE A 155 1.30 14.92 -19.71
CA ILE A 155 0.22 14.65 -20.67
C ILE A 155 0.41 15.44 -21.97
N ALA A 156 0.89 16.69 -21.87
CA ALA A 156 1.17 17.54 -23.03
C ALA A 156 2.30 17.03 -23.96
N SER A 157 3.16 16.11 -23.48
CA SER A 157 4.31 15.59 -24.23
C SER A 157 4.20 14.11 -24.62
N TYR A 158 3.40 13.32 -23.89
CA TYR A 158 3.29 11.85 -24.08
C TYR A 158 1.84 11.33 -24.11
N GLY A 159 0.84 12.22 -24.04
CA GLY A 159 -0.59 11.89 -24.10
C GLY A 159 -1.10 11.05 -22.93
N ILE A 160 -2.31 10.51 -23.09
CA ILE A 160 -3.02 9.69 -22.07
C ILE A 160 -2.28 8.38 -21.75
N LEU A 161 -1.41 7.89 -22.63
CA LEU A 161 -0.58 6.69 -22.40
C LEU A 161 0.33 6.82 -21.17
N ALA A 162 0.85 8.02 -20.88
CA ALA A 162 1.63 8.28 -19.67
C ALA A 162 0.79 8.10 -18.40
N LEU A 163 -0.48 8.51 -18.44
CA LEU A 163 -1.42 8.36 -17.32
C LEU A 163 -1.77 6.89 -17.08
N ASN A 164 -2.03 6.12 -18.14
CA ASN A 164 -2.31 4.68 -18.03
C ASN A 164 -1.17 3.89 -17.35
N ASN A 165 0.08 4.15 -17.74
CA ASN A 165 1.23 3.47 -17.13
C ASN A 165 1.42 3.83 -15.65
N ALA A 166 1.18 5.09 -15.28
CA ALA A 166 1.29 5.51 -13.88
C ALA A 166 0.13 4.96 -13.02
N ILE A 167 -1.12 5.03 -13.50
CA ILE A 167 -2.28 4.39 -12.86
C ILE A 167 -2.01 2.89 -12.63
N ARG A 168 -1.50 2.20 -13.66
CA ARG A 168 -1.18 0.77 -13.56
C ARG A 168 -0.07 0.51 -12.54
N CYS A 169 0.95 1.35 -12.45
CA CYS A 169 2.03 1.23 -11.46
C CYS A 169 1.51 1.26 -10.01
N GLU A 170 0.61 2.19 -9.70
CA GLU A 170 0.02 2.31 -8.35
C GLU A 170 -0.76 1.04 -7.99
N HIS A 171 -1.59 0.54 -8.92
CA HIS A 171 -2.47 -0.62 -8.73
C HIS A 171 -1.69 -1.95 -8.70
N GLU A 172 -0.72 -2.14 -9.60
CA GLU A 172 0.14 -3.35 -9.65
C GLU A 172 1.14 -3.42 -8.48
N ARG A 173 1.31 -2.35 -7.68
CA ARG A 173 2.21 -2.37 -6.52
C ARG A 173 1.82 -3.44 -5.51
N SER A 174 0.54 -3.71 -5.31
CA SER A 174 0.03 -4.81 -4.47
C SER A 174 0.63 -6.17 -4.86
N VAL A 175 0.61 -6.50 -6.16
CA VAL A 175 1.18 -7.72 -6.71
C VAL A 175 2.70 -7.76 -6.48
N HIS A 176 3.39 -6.64 -6.72
CA HIS A 176 4.83 -6.55 -6.47
C HIS A 176 5.21 -6.69 -4.99
N LEU A 177 4.42 -6.16 -4.06
CA LEU A 177 4.64 -6.35 -2.61
C LEU A 177 4.44 -7.81 -2.20
N PHE A 178 3.44 -8.49 -2.77
CA PHE A 178 3.24 -9.92 -2.52
C PHE A 178 4.41 -10.76 -3.08
N ILE A 179 4.88 -10.48 -4.30
CA ILE A 179 6.05 -11.14 -4.89
C ILE A 179 7.32 -10.87 -4.06
N ASP A 180 7.51 -9.66 -3.56
CA ASP A 180 8.66 -9.31 -2.69
C ASP A 180 8.62 -10.10 -1.36
N SER A 181 7.43 -10.36 -0.81
CA SER A 181 7.26 -11.21 0.38
C SER A 181 7.60 -12.69 0.14
N LEU A 182 7.40 -13.19 -1.08
CA LEU A 182 7.76 -14.56 -1.48
C LEU A 182 9.26 -14.74 -1.74
N LEU A 183 9.92 -13.71 -2.27
CA LEU A 183 11.31 -13.81 -2.72
C LEU A 183 12.34 -13.40 -1.64
N ASN A 184 11.91 -12.69 -0.60
CA ASN A 184 12.76 -12.25 0.50
C ASN A 184 12.17 -12.73 1.84
N GLU A 185 12.01 -14.05 2.01
CA GLU A 185 11.58 -14.67 3.27
C GLU A 185 12.44 -14.16 4.45
N GLY A 186 11.80 -13.80 5.57
CA GLY A 186 12.47 -13.16 6.71
C GLY A 186 12.81 -11.67 6.54
N GLU A 187 12.84 -11.13 5.31
CA GLU A 187 12.97 -9.70 5.03
C GLU A 187 11.66 -9.03 4.53
N ALA A 188 10.53 -9.74 4.58
CA ALA A 188 9.23 -9.19 4.26
C ALA A 188 8.90 -7.91 5.05
N SER A 189 8.17 -7.00 4.40
CA SER A 189 7.77 -5.71 5.01
C SER A 189 6.87 -5.93 6.22
N ARG A 190 6.97 -5.04 7.22
CA ARG A 190 6.12 -5.06 8.42
C ARG A 190 5.08 -3.96 8.36
N ALA A 191 3.83 -4.29 8.66
CA ALA A 191 2.71 -3.36 8.79
C ALA A 191 2.26 -3.23 10.24
N TYR A 192 1.72 -2.06 10.61
CA TYR A 192 1.36 -1.70 11.98
C TYR A 192 -0.09 -1.23 12.06
N SER A 193 -0.86 -1.81 12.97
CA SER A 193 -2.25 -1.43 13.23
C SER A 193 -2.34 -0.04 13.83
N CYS A 194 -3.14 0.84 13.21
CA CYS A 194 -3.25 2.24 13.58
C CYS A 194 -4.67 2.77 13.30
N GLY A 195 -5.05 3.86 13.97
CA GLY A 195 -6.38 4.48 13.78
C GLY A 195 -6.51 5.22 12.44
N SER A 196 -5.43 5.84 11.98
CA SER A 196 -5.37 6.57 10.70
C SER A 196 -3.94 6.60 10.14
N ASN A 197 -3.81 6.95 8.86
CA ASN A 197 -2.51 7.20 8.23
C ASN A 197 -1.76 8.36 8.91
N ASP A 198 -2.46 9.39 9.40
CA ASP A 198 -1.82 10.53 10.10
C ASP A 198 -1.20 10.12 11.43
N MET A 199 -1.91 9.34 12.25
CA MET A 199 -1.33 8.78 13.48
C MET A 199 -0.11 7.89 13.19
N PHE A 200 -0.11 7.18 12.05
CA PHE A 200 1.03 6.40 11.59
C PHE A 200 2.19 7.30 11.12
N ASN A 201 1.91 8.37 10.38
CA ASN A 201 2.89 9.38 9.94
C ASN A 201 3.50 10.18 11.13
N CYS A 202 2.80 10.25 12.26
CA CYS A 202 3.34 10.74 13.54
C CYS A 202 4.13 9.68 14.33
N GLY A 203 4.29 8.47 13.80
CA GLY A 203 5.05 7.37 14.41
C GLY A 203 4.37 6.72 15.62
N MET A 204 3.07 6.99 15.87
CA MET A 204 2.40 6.62 17.12
C MET A 204 2.07 5.12 17.26
N CYS A 205 2.19 4.35 16.18
CA CYS A 205 1.62 3.00 16.07
C CYS A 205 2.67 1.87 15.94
N LEU A 206 3.97 2.15 16.11
CA LEU A 206 5.06 1.19 15.83
C LEU A 206 5.24 0.06 16.86
N GLN A 207 4.22 -0.25 17.67
CA GLN A 207 4.28 -1.29 18.71
C GLN A 207 3.75 -2.63 18.19
N CYS A 208 4.54 -3.70 18.32
CA CYS A 208 4.18 -5.03 17.79
C CYS A 208 3.34 -5.93 18.72
N HIS A 209 3.21 -5.62 20.01
CA HIS A 209 2.55 -6.51 20.98
C HIS A 209 1.08 -6.82 20.64
N LYS A 210 0.56 -7.98 21.06
CA LYS A 210 -0.87 -8.35 20.93
C LYS A 210 -1.41 -8.24 19.49
N ASN A 211 -0.63 -8.69 18.51
CA ASN A 211 -0.96 -8.65 17.08
C ASN A 211 -1.30 -7.23 16.59
N ARG A 212 -0.52 -6.23 17.05
CA ARG A 212 -0.55 -4.86 16.54
C ARG A 212 0.39 -4.62 15.36
N CYS A 213 1.26 -5.58 15.03
CA CYS A 213 1.95 -5.59 13.75
C CYS A 213 1.75 -6.94 13.05
N ASN A 214 1.93 -6.97 11.74
CA ASN A 214 1.90 -8.18 10.93
C ASN A 214 2.97 -8.11 9.83
N THR A 215 3.34 -9.27 9.28
CA THR A 215 4.08 -9.36 8.01
C THR A 215 3.14 -9.02 6.86
N VAL A 216 3.63 -8.32 5.84
CA VAL A 216 2.91 -8.02 4.60
C VAL A 216 3.08 -9.19 3.63
N GLY A 217 1.99 -9.76 3.12
CA GLY A 217 2.00 -10.77 2.07
C GLY A 217 2.03 -12.21 2.58
N TYR A 218 2.85 -13.06 1.97
CA TYR A 218 2.71 -14.52 2.07
C TYR A 218 2.78 -15.08 3.51
N ASP A 219 3.71 -14.56 4.32
CA ASP A 219 3.91 -14.95 5.73
C ASP A 219 3.05 -14.14 6.73
N ALA A 220 1.97 -13.52 6.27
CA ALA A 220 1.02 -12.83 7.14
C ALA A 220 0.42 -13.77 8.19
N SER A 221 0.49 -13.36 9.46
CA SER A 221 -0.16 -14.06 10.56
C SER A 221 -1.68 -13.99 10.39
N LYS A 222 -2.34 -15.16 10.41
CA LYS A 222 -3.79 -15.33 10.20
C LYS A 222 -4.63 -14.86 11.40
N VAL A 223 -4.58 -13.56 11.70
CA VAL A 223 -5.22 -12.95 12.88
C VAL A 223 -6.68 -12.61 12.58
N ARG A 224 -7.60 -13.13 13.40
CA ARG A 224 -9.04 -12.85 13.29
C ARG A 224 -9.53 -12.03 14.49
N LYS A 225 -10.36 -11.02 14.23
CA LYS A 225 -11.03 -10.17 15.23
C LYS A 225 -12.45 -9.84 14.74
N ALA A 226 -13.34 -9.45 15.65
CA ALA A 226 -14.72 -9.05 15.33
C ALA A 226 -14.85 -7.76 14.48
N ARG A 227 -13.73 -7.06 14.21
CA ARG A 227 -13.64 -5.93 13.29
C ARG A 227 -12.35 -6.06 12.49
N SER A 228 -12.41 -5.70 11.21
CA SER A 228 -11.28 -5.57 10.30
C SER A 228 -10.15 -4.71 10.88
N ILE A 229 -8.91 -5.14 10.70
CA ILE A 229 -7.74 -4.49 11.27
C ILE A 229 -7.04 -3.65 10.19
N LYS A 230 -7.26 -2.33 10.21
CA LYS A 230 -6.46 -1.40 9.40
C LYS A 230 -5.01 -1.38 9.89
N MET A 231 -4.07 -1.57 8.97
CA MET A 231 -2.63 -1.48 9.20
C MET A 231 -1.95 -0.61 8.15
N PHE A 232 -0.82 0.00 8.53
CA PHE A 232 -0.07 0.91 7.67
C PHE A 232 1.41 0.53 7.66
N THR A 233 2.08 0.82 6.55
CA THR A 233 3.54 0.73 6.43
C THR A 233 4.04 1.80 5.47
N LYS A 234 5.36 1.98 5.38
CA LYS A 234 6.02 2.74 4.30
C LYS A 234 6.87 1.75 3.49
N THR A 235 7.12 2.04 2.22
CA THR A 235 7.94 1.18 1.36
C THR A 235 8.94 1.97 0.53
N ARG A 236 9.91 1.27 -0.03
CA ARG A 236 10.81 1.79 -1.07
C ARG A 236 10.07 1.97 -2.39
N GLY A 237 10.68 2.70 -3.34
CA GLY A 237 10.11 2.90 -4.69
C GLY A 237 10.35 1.75 -5.67
N SER A 238 11.27 0.85 -5.33
CA SER A 238 11.66 -0.32 -6.11
C SER A 238 11.77 -1.55 -5.21
N MET A 239 11.88 -2.72 -5.84
CA MET A 239 11.84 -4.04 -5.20
C MET A 239 12.96 -4.23 -4.17
N ARG A 240 12.75 -5.18 -3.23
CA ARG A 240 13.07 -5.04 -1.81
C ARG A 240 12.37 -3.81 -1.25
N PHE A 241 11.07 -3.94 -0.99
CA PHE A 241 10.23 -2.82 -0.57
C PHE A 241 10.35 -2.47 0.91
N ARG A 242 10.94 -3.36 1.72
CA ARG A 242 11.14 -3.17 3.17
C ARG A 242 11.93 -1.89 3.48
N VAL A 243 11.52 -1.24 4.56
CA VAL A 243 12.18 -0.11 5.20
C VAL A 243 12.11 -0.29 6.72
N PHE A 244 12.88 0.50 7.46
CA PHE A 244 12.89 0.54 8.91
C PHE A 244 12.15 1.78 9.41
N HIS A 245 11.22 1.58 10.34
CA HIS A 245 10.37 2.63 10.91
C HIS A 245 10.82 3.00 12.32
N TYR A 246 11.05 4.28 12.57
CA TYR A 246 11.43 4.82 13.88
C TYR A 246 10.43 5.89 14.32
N GLN A 247 10.09 5.93 15.61
CA GLN A 247 9.35 7.02 16.22
C GLN A 247 10.33 8.01 16.84
N LEU A 248 10.33 9.25 16.37
CA LEU A 248 11.16 10.32 16.91
C LEU A 248 10.30 11.35 17.63
N LYS A 249 10.53 11.56 18.94
CA LYS A 249 9.84 12.57 19.74
C LYS A 249 10.81 13.70 20.09
N ILE A 250 10.43 14.94 19.77
CA ILE A 250 11.26 16.12 19.98
C ILE A 250 10.47 17.13 20.81
N ASN A 251 11.01 17.55 21.95
CA ASN A 251 10.46 18.64 22.76
C ASN A 251 11.18 19.94 22.42
N PHE A 252 10.47 20.94 21.89
CA PHE A 252 11.05 22.22 21.50
C PHE A 252 10.90 23.23 22.64
N LEU A 253 12.00 23.53 23.32
CA LEU A 253 12.03 24.44 24.47
C LEU A 253 12.49 25.85 24.05
N GLY A 254 11.93 26.88 24.69
CA GLY A 254 12.38 28.28 24.57
C GLY A 254 11.49 29.18 23.70
N LYS A 255 11.86 30.47 23.60
CA LYS A 255 11.11 31.47 22.81
C LYS A 255 11.35 31.28 21.31
N LEU A 256 10.55 30.44 20.66
CA LEU A 256 10.38 30.38 19.20
C LEU A 256 9.67 31.64 18.67
N ASN A 257 10.23 32.81 18.95
CA ASN A 257 9.76 34.08 18.44
C ASN A 257 10.14 34.18 16.95
N GLN A 258 9.14 34.20 16.08
CA GLN A 258 9.26 34.53 14.66
C GLN A 258 10.18 33.62 13.81
N LEU A 259 9.98 32.30 13.86
CA LEU A 259 10.12 31.54 12.60
C LEU A 259 8.99 31.97 11.66
N ALA A 260 9.31 32.92 10.78
CA ALA A 260 8.41 33.51 9.79
C ALA A 260 8.20 32.61 8.56
N MET A 261 8.93 31.51 8.46
CA MET A 261 8.88 30.55 7.35
C MET A 261 8.89 29.11 7.87
N GLU A 262 8.33 28.19 7.09
CA GLU A 262 8.31 26.76 7.36
C GLU A 262 9.75 26.20 7.33
N PRO A 263 10.32 25.78 8.48
CA PRO A 263 11.71 25.33 8.51
C PRO A 263 11.79 23.88 8.03
N THR A 264 12.77 23.57 7.19
CA THR A 264 13.05 22.17 6.84
C THR A 264 13.91 21.55 7.94
N LEU A 265 13.31 20.74 8.81
CA LEU A 265 14.04 19.95 9.80
C LEU A 265 14.44 18.60 9.20
N THR A 266 15.72 18.28 9.30
CA THR A 266 16.29 16.99 8.90
C THR A 266 16.99 16.32 10.08
N VAL A 267 16.97 15.00 10.10
CA VAL A 267 17.69 14.16 11.06
C VAL A 267 18.61 13.18 10.31
N SER A 268 19.80 12.96 10.84
CA SER A 268 20.67 11.85 10.42
C SER A 268 20.79 10.86 11.58
N LEU A 269 20.65 9.57 11.25
CA LEU A 269 20.77 8.44 12.18
C LEU A 269 22.13 7.78 11.96
N TYR A 270 22.89 7.55 13.03
CA TYR A 270 24.13 6.77 12.99
C TYR A 270 23.99 5.60 13.95
N GLY A 271 24.21 4.38 13.47
CA GLY A 271 24.14 3.16 14.25
C GLY A 271 25.34 2.26 14.04
N THR A 272 25.31 1.08 14.66
CA THR A 272 26.38 0.07 14.62
C THR A 272 26.73 -0.44 13.22
N ASN A 273 25.75 -0.53 12.32
CA ASN A 273 25.92 -1.10 10.97
C ASN A 273 26.02 -0.02 9.87
N GLY A 274 25.95 1.26 10.22
CA GLY A 274 26.08 2.38 9.29
C GLY A 274 25.15 3.56 9.57
N GLU A 275 25.00 4.43 8.59
CA GLU A 275 24.35 5.74 8.72
C GLU A 275 23.26 6.02 7.66
N ALA A 276 22.21 6.72 8.09
CA ALA A 276 21.13 7.21 7.24
C ALA A 276 21.00 8.73 7.41
N GLU A 277 21.56 9.48 6.47
CA GLU A 277 21.69 10.94 6.57
C GLU A 277 20.54 11.74 5.94
N ALA A 278 20.34 12.97 6.44
CA ALA A 278 19.46 13.98 5.85
C ALA A 278 17.98 13.56 5.65
N LEU A 279 17.48 12.65 6.51
CA LEU A 279 16.09 12.22 6.52
C LEU A 279 15.18 13.42 6.89
N LYS A 280 14.25 13.78 6.00
CA LYS A 280 13.34 14.92 6.20
C LYS A 280 12.23 14.55 7.18
N LEU A 281 11.98 15.41 8.16
CA LEU A 281 10.82 15.26 9.05
C LEU A 281 9.60 15.97 8.45
N ASN A 282 8.47 15.27 8.39
CA ASN A 282 7.22 15.86 7.92
C ASN A 282 6.57 16.69 9.03
N ILE A 283 6.57 18.01 8.89
CA ILE A 283 5.99 18.94 9.87
C ILE A 283 4.58 19.30 9.41
N GLN A 284 3.57 18.65 9.99
CA GLN A 284 2.16 18.89 9.66
C GLN A 284 1.60 20.18 10.29
N GLU A 285 2.17 20.63 11.41
CA GLU A 285 1.72 21.81 12.16
C GLU A 285 2.89 22.74 12.46
N LYS A 286 2.61 24.04 12.58
CA LYS A 286 3.61 25.04 12.99
C LYS A 286 4.23 24.65 14.33
N ILE A 287 5.56 24.52 14.36
CA ILE A 287 6.32 24.21 15.57
C ILE A 287 6.17 25.38 16.56
N THR A 288 5.74 25.08 17.77
CA THR A 288 5.51 26.04 18.86
C THR A 288 6.35 25.70 20.08
N ALA A 289 6.66 26.73 20.86
CA ALA A 289 7.41 26.61 22.10
C ALA A 289 6.73 25.70 23.12
N ASN A 290 7.55 24.96 23.87
CA ASN A 290 7.17 24.10 24.99
C ASN A 290 6.17 22.99 24.63
N LYS A 291 6.22 22.50 23.38
CA LYS A 291 5.47 21.33 22.93
C LYS A 291 6.39 20.20 22.46
N THR A 292 5.94 18.97 22.70
CA THR A 292 6.56 17.76 22.16
C THR A 292 5.84 17.34 20.89
N TYR A 293 6.58 17.17 19.80
CA TYR A 293 6.10 16.68 18.52
C TYR A 293 6.63 15.26 18.27
N SER A 294 5.84 14.43 17.58
CA SER A 294 6.16 13.04 17.28
C SER A 294 6.16 12.85 15.77
N PHE A 295 7.22 12.24 15.24
CA PHE A 295 7.44 12.06 13.81
C PHE A 295 7.72 10.59 13.49
N LEU A 296 7.17 10.09 12.38
CA LEU A 296 7.67 8.87 11.75
C LEU A 296 8.94 9.20 10.97
N VAL A 297 10.03 8.50 11.28
CA VAL A 297 11.28 8.53 10.52
C VAL A 297 11.46 7.19 9.83
N VAL A 298 11.86 7.20 8.56
CA VAL A 298 11.98 6.00 7.74
C VAL A 298 13.32 5.99 7.03
N THR A 299 13.99 4.83 7.03
CA THR A 299 15.24 4.60 6.30
C THR A 299 15.18 3.28 5.53
N GLU A 300 15.77 3.26 4.35
CA GLU A 300 15.96 2.07 3.52
C GLU A 300 17.12 1.19 4.00
N LYS A 301 18.12 1.80 4.68
CA LYS A 301 19.29 1.11 5.23
C LYS A 301 18.97 0.52 6.61
N ASP A 302 19.46 -0.69 6.86
CA ASP A 302 19.66 -1.20 8.21
C ASP A 302 20.88 -0.52 8.83
N ILE A 303 20.67 0.24 9.91
CA ILE A 303 21.74 0.92 10.66
C ILE A 303 22.17 0.14 11.91
N GLY A 304 21.55 -1.01 12.18
CA GLY A 304 21.71 -1.75 13.44
C GLY A 304 21.22 -0.94 14.64
N ASP A 305 21.83 -1.17 15.80
CA ASP A 305 21.53 -0.40 17.02
C ASP A 305 21.93 1.07 16.87
N LEU A 306 21.01 1.97 17.24
CA LEU A 306 21.17 3.42 17.12
C LEU A 306 22.17 3.97 18.17
N LEU A 307 23.19 4.69 17.70
CA LEU A 307 24.26 5.25 18.54
C LEU A 307 24.19 6.78 18.66
N MET A 308 23.85 7.48 17.57
CA MET A 308 23.84 8.95 17.54
C MET A 308 22.75 9.51 16.62
N LEU A 309 22.19 10.66 17.02
CA LEU A 309 21.27 11.47 16.23
C LEU A 309 21.91 12.83 15.94
N LYS A 310 21.84 13.30 14.69
CA LYS A 310 22.29 14.64 14.29
C LYS A 310 21.13 15.40 13.65
N PHE A 311 20.77 16.53 14.23
CA PHE A 311 19.70 17.38 13.73
C PHE A 311 20.28 18.52 12.89
N LYS A 312 19.59 18.86 11.79
CA LYS A 312 19.90 20.02 10.97
C LYS A 312 18.62 20.73 10.58
N LEU A 313 18.44 21.93 11.12
CA LEU A 313 17.40 22.87 10.73
C LEU A 313 17.93 23.68 9.54
N LYS A 314 17.15 23.79 8.46
CA LYS A 314 17.43 24.71 7.35
C LYS A 314 16.23 25.63 7.16
N GLU A 315 16.47 26.93 7.23
CA GLU A 315 15.48 27.93 6.85
C GLU A 315 15.31 27.94 5.32
N SER A 316 14.06 28.08 4.88
CA SER A 316 13.75 28.23 3.46
C SER A 316 14.13 29.64 3.03
N THR A 317 15.33 29.82 2.48
CA THR A 317 15.73 31.09 1.85
C THR A 317 14.79 31.36 0.68
N SER A 318 14.02 32.45 0.74
CA SER A 318 13.14 32.82 -0.37
C SER A 318 13.95 32.99 -1.66
N SER A 319 13.42 32.51 -2.78
CA SER A 319 14.03 32.60 -4.11
C SER A 319 14.09 34.05 -4.65
N LEU A 320 13.77 35.05 -3.82
CA LEU A 320 13.78 36.47 -4.14
C LEU A 320 15.09 37.15 -3.72
N LEU A 321 15.82 36.61 -2.72
CA LEU A 321 17.10 37.18 -2.28
C LEU A 321 18.29 36.74 -3.14
N SER A 322 18.24 35.55 -3.75
CA SER A 322 19.27 35.08 -4.70
C SER A 322 19.26 35.81 -6.06
N LEU A 323 18.24 36.63 -6.33
CA LEU A 323 18.18 37.53 -7.49
C LEU A 323 18.74 38.93 -7.19
N LEU A 324 18.94 39.28 -5.91
CA LEU A 324 19.45 40.57 -5.47
C LEU A 324 20.94 40.53 -5.10
N SER A 325 21.50 39.36 -4.81
CA SER A 325 22.94 39.18 -4.53
C SER A 325 23.82 39.07 -5.79
N SER A 326 23.29 39.37 -6.98
CA SER A 326 24.03 39.49 -8.23
C SER A 326 24.07 40.93 -8.77
N TRP A 327 23.60 41.90 -7.97
CA TRP A 327 23.50 43.33 -8.30
C TRP A 327 24.14 44.24 -7.23
N TRP A 328 25.01 43.67 -6.39
CA TRP A 328 25.89 44.37 -5.43
C TRP A 328 27.23 43.61 -5.34
#